data_AF-A0AA86R6V8-F1
#
_entry.id   AF-A0AA86R6V8-F1
#
_cell.length_a   1.000
_cell.length_b   1.000
_cell.length_c   1.000
_cell.angle_alpha   90.00
_cell.angle_beta   90.00
_cell.angle_gamma   90.00
#
_symmetry.space_group_name_H-M   'P 1'
#
loop_
_entity.id
_entity.type
_entity.pdbx_description
1 polymer ?
#
loop_
_entity_poly.entity_id
_entity_poly.type
_entity_poly.pdbx_seq_one_letter_code
_entity_poly.pdbx_strand_id
1 'polypeptide(L)'
;MPHVVPTHQLSARPVPVQQSGQIITQNDLDRIRGNAQSNLQVEDRLRTTLKNQLLTRDEIAKQRAERTKIGDELRKTQTKPTNAETLQKQRAMQLNNDAIRAQIEDDDIAKIMNTLEMQAKAFAVRDRQIVIQQRSKVDIEVDKQKQHLMNQEQLKKLKEEENLKVEAALREREMLKTSFEIELKRKEQKALLEEEQKLREAEEFKAQAKKQMQHEIELIKEKQIEIQRLNVETAKINEEQRVKRLKYQEEEKKLDLKIKEQLLLDEAKHIEEEQRKRQVEKENTLKFMQDQQEYQDNFAVRNEIEIAREKATIEKENRQYQAKQEAARLKAIKEREDAHEFEKLSAEQRNIKQQKLALEAGREAEKMKQERKNWQLEQLERRQKQALEAVSLQEDFEKQIKSKEKSIIIEDKKAELQQIKLKEDRRKEMLNALKQEKINKLRSAGVDPKYIQQLENLNIGELMKK
;
A
#
# COMPACT_ATOMS: atom_id res chain seq x y z
N MET A 1 18.85 -25.63 80.22
CA MET A 1 19.53 -25.72 81.52
C MET A 1 20.97 -26.14 81.28
N PRO A 2 21.98 -25.55 81.94
CA PRO A 2 23.36 -26.02 81.86
C PRO A 2 23.54 -27.24 82.79
N HIS A 3 24.02 -28.37 82.26
CA HIS A 3 24.35 -29.52 83.09
C HIS A 3 25.77 -29.36 83.65
N VAL A 4 25.88 -29.22 84.97
CA VAL A 4 27.18 -29.23 85.68
C VAL A 4 27.73 -30.65 85.67
N VAL A 5 28.99 -30.82 85.28
CA VAL A 5 29.71 -32.09 85.35
C VAL A 5 30.44 -32.18 86.70
N PRO A 6 30.17 -33.18 87.55
CA PRO A 6 30.84 -33.31 88.86
C PRO A 6 32.34 -33.64 88.73
N THR A 7 33.18 -32.95 89.49
CA THR A 7 34.65 -33.08 89.45
C THR A 7 35.21 -34.20 90.35
N HIS A 8 34.35 -35.07 90.89
CA HIS A 8 34.72 -36.09 91.88
C HIS A 8 35.04 -37.46 91.30
N GLN A 9 36.11 -37.55 90.49
CA GLN A 9 36.76 -38.84 90.21
C GLN A 9 38.27 -38.75 89.91
N LEU A 10 38.98 -37.86 90.61
CA LEU A 10 40.45 -37.90 90.70
C LEU A 10 40.89 -39.04 91.65
N SER A 11 40.69 -40.29 91.23
CA SER A 11 41.31 -41.44 91.87
C SER A 11 42.83 -41.30 91.78
N ALA A 12 43.52 -41.25 92.92
CA ALA A 12 44.97 -41.11 92.96
C ALA A 12 45.63 -42.27 92.19
N ARG A 13 46.26 -41.96 91.04
CA ARG A 13 47.12 -42.92 90.36
C ARG A 13 48.33 -43.19 91.27
N PRO A 14 48.73 -44.46 91.48
CA PRO A 14 49.96 -44.74 92.21
C PRO A 14 51.14 -44.09 91.49
N VAL A 15 52.08 -43.53 92.26
CA VAL A 15 53.33 -43.00 91.70
C VAL A 15 54.04 -44.15 90.96
N PRO A 16 54.37 -44.01 89.68
CA PRO A 16 55.14 -45.04 88.99
C PRO A 16 56.52 -45.12 89.62
N VAL A 17 56.80 -46.23 90.29
CA VAL A 17 58.15 -46.58 90.74
C VAL A 17 59.08 -46.48 89.53
N GLN A 18 60.16 -45.72 89.65
CA GLN A 18 61.17 -45.60 88.58
C GLN A 18 61.90 -46.93 88.42
N GLN A 19 61.31 -47.84 87.64
CA GLN A 19 62.01 -49.01 87.15
C GLN A 19 63.16 -48.54 86.26
N SER A 20 64.39 -48.77 86.75
CA SER A 20 65.63 -48.42 86.07
C SER A 20 65.69 -49.08 84.69
N GLY A 21 65.58 -48.28 83.63
CA GLY A 21 65.77 -48.73 82.25
C GLY A 21 64.77 -49.81 81.81
N GLN A 22 63.51 -49.43 81.57
CA GLN A 22 62.71 -50.19 80.60
C GLN A 22 63.41 -50.14 79.25
N ILE A 23 64.08 -51.24 78.90
CA ILE A 23 64.69 -51.43 77.58
C ILE A 23 63.53 -51.47 76.58
N ILE A 24 63.30 -50.36 75.87
CA ILE A 24 62.27 -50.28 74.84
C ILE A 24 62.66 -51.31 73.78
N THR A 25 61.89 -52.40 73.68
CA THR A 25 62.22 -53.47 72.74
C THR A 25 62.04 -52.98 71.30
N GLN A 26 62.66 -53.64 70.34
CA GLN A 26 62.46 -53.31 68.93
C GLN A 26 60.97 -53.39 68.55
N ASN A 27 60.24 -54.37 69.12
CA ASN A 27 58.79 -54.50 68.97
C ASN A 27 58.01 -53.30 69.55
N ASP A 28 58.46 -52.72 70.67
CA ASP A 28 57.82 -51.54 71.25
C ASP A 28 58.10 -50.27 70.42
N LEU A 29 59.33 -50.11 69.90
CA LEU A 29 59.66 -49.03 68.97
C LEU A 29 58.82 -49.12 67.68
N ASP A 30 58.69 -50.31 67.11
CA ASP A 30 57.93 -50.53 65.88
C ASP A 30 56.41 -50.45 66.12
N ARG A 31 55.92 -50.82 67.30
CA ARG A 31 54.53 -50.57 67.74
C ARG A 31 54.25 -49.08 67.96
N ILE A 32 55.20 -48.31 68.51
CA ILE A 32 55.09 -46.85 68.66
C ILE A 32 55.10 -46.17 67.28
N ARG A 33 56.00 -46.58 66.37
CA ARG A 33 56.01 -46.13 64.96
C ARG A 33 54.70 -46.44 64.26
N GLY A 34 54.21 -47.68 64.37
CA GLY A 34 52.95 -48.12 63.77
C GLY A 34 51.75 -47.32 64.28
N ASN A 35 51.67 -47.08 65.60
CA ASN A 35 50.62 -46.25 66.19
C ASN A 35 50.72 -44.78 65.76
N ALA A 36 51.93 -44.20 65.69
CA ALA A 36 52.13 -42.82 65.24
C ALA A 36 51.76 -42.65 63.74
N GLN A 37 52.16 -43.59 62.89
CA GLN A 37 51.79 -43.62 61.47
C GLN A 37 50.27 -43.86 61.30
N SER A 38 49.67 -44.72 62.12
CA SER A 38 48.22 -44.97 62.10
C SER A 38 47.42 -43.73 62.49
N ASN A 39 47.81 -43.03 63.56
CA ASN A 39 47.17 -41.78 63.98
C ASN A 39 47.28 -40.69 62.90
N LEU A 40 48.46 -40.53 62.28
CA LEU A 40 48.65 -39.60 61.17
C LEU A 40 47.76 -39.95 59.96
N GLN A 41 47.67 -41.22 59.60
CA GLN A 41 46.76 -41.69 58.54
C GLN A 41 45.28 -41.49 58.89
N VAL A 42 44.90 -41.58 60.17
CA VAL A 42 43.52 -41.29 60.63
C VAL A 42 43.24 -39.79 60.54
N GLU A 43 44.18 -38.92 60.94
CA GLU A 43 44.04 -37.47 60.74
C GLU A 43 43.96 -37.09 59.26
N ASP A 44 44.80 -37.65 58.39
CA ASP A 44 44.75 -37.36 56.96
C ASP A 44 43.46 -37.89 56.30
N ARG A 45 42.93 -39.03 56.77
CA ARG A 45 41.58 -39.50 56.38
C ARG A 45 40.47 -38.57 56.86
N LEU A 46 40.57 -38.00 58.05
CA LEU A 46 39.63 -36.99 58.55
C LEU A 46 39.73 -35.67 57.77
N ARG A 47 40.96 -35.19 57.49
CA ARG A 47 41.21 -33.98 56.70
C ARG A 47 40.70 -34.12 55.26
N THR A 48 40.94 -35.26 54.62
CA THR A 48 40.45 -35.53 53.25
C THR A 48 38.94 -35.73 53.19
N THR A 49 38.32 -36.44 54.15
CA THR A 49 36.86 -36.57 54.20
C THR A 49 36.17 -35.24 54.50
N LEU A 50 36.67 -34.41 55.42
CA LEU A 50 36.17 -33.05 55.65
C LEU A 50 36.33 -32.17 54.39
N LYS A 51 37.47 -32.22 53.71
CA LYS A 51 37.69 -31.50 52.44
C LYS A 51 36.68 -31.92 51.37
N ASN A 52 36.41 -33.22 51.24
CA ASN A 52 35.44 -33.74 50.28
C ASN A 52 33.99 -33.38 50.65
N GLN A 53 33.65 -33.34 51.94
CA GLN A 53 32.35 -32.85 52.42
C GLN A 53 32.15 -31.35 52.17
N LEU A 54 33.22 -30.54 52.28
CA LEU A 54 33.18 -29.12 51.93
C LEU A 54 33.05 -28.93 50.41
N LEU A 55 33.83 -29.65 49.60
CA LEU A 55 33.74 -29.59 48.13
C LEU A 55 32.35 -29.97 47.63
N THR A 56 31.79 -31.10 48.09
CA THR A 56 30.43 -31.52 47.70
C THR A 56 29.34 -30.56 48.19
N ARG A 57 29.50 -29.94 49.37
CA ARG A 57 28.62 -28.86 49.84
C ARG A 57 28.70 -27.62 48.94
N ASP A 58 29.89 -27.23 48.50
CA ASP A 58 30.08 -26.08 47.60
C ASP A 58 29.58 -26.37 46.17
N GLU A 59 29.70 -27.62 45.69
CA GLU A 59 29.10 -28.07 44.43
C GLU A 59 27.57 -28.02 44.49
N ILE A 60 26.96 -28.51 45.58
CA ILE A 60 25.51 -28.38 45.81
C ILE A 60 25.09 -26.90 45.90
N ALA A 61 25.91 -26.03 46.50
CA ALA A 61 25.64 -24.59 46.56
C ALA A 61 25.72 -23.93 45.17
N LYS A 62 26.75 -24.28 44.36
CA LYS A 62 26.90 -23.82 42.97
C LYS A 62 25.73 -24.27 42.09
N GLN A 63 25.36 -25.55 42.13
CA GLN A 63 24.23 -26.08 41.37
C GLN A 63 22.89 -25.42 41.76
N ARG A 64 22.69 -25.07 43.05
CA ARG A 64 21.53 -24.26 43.46
C ARG A 64 21.60 -22.85 42.88
N ALA A 65 22.74 -22.17 42.99
CA ALA A 65 22.94 -20.82 42.49
C ALA A 65 22.71 -20.72 40.97
N GLU A 66 23.22 -21.69 40.20
CA GLU A 66 22.98 -21.84 38.77
C GLU A 66 21.51 -22.08 38.45
N ARG A 67 20.82 -22.98 39.18
CA ARG A 67 19.37 -23.20 39.01
C ARG A 67 18.54 -21.95 39.32
N THR A 68 18.92 -21.13 40.31
CA THR A 68 18.27 -19.83 40.53
C THR A 68 18.56 -18.84 39.40
N LYS A 69 19.81 -18.73 38.92
CA LYS A 69 20.14 -17.85 37.78
C LYS A 69 19.32 -18.21 36.53
N ILE A 70 19.33 -19.50 36.16
CA ILE A 70 18.54 -20.03 35.03
C ILE A 70 17.05 -19.76 35.26
N GLY A 71 16.53 -19.99 36.48
CA GLY A 71 15.14 -19.69 36.82
C GLY A 71 14.78 -18.20 36.75
N ASP A 72 15.71 -17.30 37.04
CA ASP A 72 15.51 -15.85 36.96
C ASP A 72 15.66 -15.32 35.54
N GLU A 73 16.55 -15.90 34.73
CA GLU A 73 16.65 -15.66 33.29
C GLU A 73 15.40 -16.18 32.55
N LEU A 74 14.90 -17.36 32.94
CA LEU A 74 13.62 -17.89 32.43
C LEU A 74 12.46 -16.98 32.83
N ARG A 75 12.40 -16.51 34.08
CA ARG A 75 11.36 -15.57 34.53
C ARG A 75 11.44 -14.22 33.79
N LYS A 76 12.64 -13.68 33.55
CA LYS A 76 12.83 -12.44 32.75
C LYS A 76 12.39 -12.61 31.30
N THR A 77 12.69 -13.75 30.67
CA THR A 77 12.34 -14.03 29.26
C THR A 77 10.89 -14.50 29.06
N GLN A 78 10.24 -15.03 30.09
CA GLN A 78 8.84 -15.47 30.09
C GLN A 78 7.89 -14.49 30.80
N THR A 79 8.34 -13.27 31.12
CA THR A 79 7.41 -12.19 31.49
C THR A 79 6.41 -12.00 30.35
N LYS A 80 5.11 -12.18 30.64
CA LYS A 80 4.07 -11.91 29.65
C LYS A 80 4.12 -10.41 29.31
N PRO A 81 4.18 -10.02 28.02
CA PRO A 81 4.18 -8.61 27.65
C PRO A 81 2.91 -7.95 28.17
N THR A 82 3.05 -6.75 28.72
CA THR A 82 1.94 -5.95 29.22
C THR A 82 1.00 -5.55 28.09
N ASN A 83 -0.25 -5.22 28.41
CA ASN A 83 -1.24 -4.81 27.41
C ASN A 83 -0.73 -3.63 26.56
N ALA A 84 0.01 -2.68 27.17
CA ALA A 84 0.67 -1.58 26.47
C ALA A 84 1.69 -2.06 25.44
N GLU A 85 2.60 -2.97 25.81
CA GLU A 85 3.60 -3.55 24.89
C GLU A 85 2.94 -4.38 23.78
N THR A 86 1.86 -5.13 24.08
CA THR A 86 1.14 -5.88 23.04
C THR A 86 0.45 -4.95 22.03
N LEU A 87 -0.16 -3.85 22.49
CA LEU A 87 -0.82 -2.87 21.63
C LEU A 87 0.21 -2.04 20.84
N GLN A 88 1.34 -1.69 21.44
CA GLN A 88 2.46 -1.06 20.74
C GLN A 88 3.04 -2.00 19.66
N LYS A 89 3.18 -3.30 19.95
CA LYS A 89 3.64 -4.30 18.99
C LYS A 89 2.63 -4.52 17.84
N GLN A 90 1.33 -4.56 18.14
CA GLN A 90 0.27 -4.58 17.12
C GLN A 90 0.31 -3.34 16.24
N ARG A 91 0.43 -2.14 16.83
CA ARG A 91 0.54 -0.87 16.09
C ARG A 91 1.81 -0.81 15.24
N ALA A 92 2.94 -1.32 15.73
CA ALA A 92 4.18 -1.42 14.96
C ALA A 92 4.03 -2.40 13.78
N MET A 93 3.34 -3.53 13.97
CA MET A 93 3.03 -4.46 12.88
C MET A 93 2.07 -3.84 11.85
N GLN A 94 1.05 -3.09 12.28
CA GLN A 94 0.16 -2.34 11.38
C GLN A 94 0.95 -1.31 10.57
N LEU A 95 1.69 -0.40 11.21
CA LEU A 95 2.50 0.62 10.54
C LEU A 95 3.53 0.03 9.57
N ASN A 96 4.14 -1.11 9.91
CA ASN A 96 5.05 -1.82 9.02
C ASN A 96 4.32 -2.45 7.81
N ASN A 97 3.14 -3.03 8.01
CA ASN A 97 2.30 -3.54 6.91
C ASN A 97 1.81 -2.40 6.01
N ASP A 98 1.45 -1.25 6.58
CA ASP A 98 1.00 -0.06 5.85
C ASP A 98 2.16 0.56 5.05
N ALA A 99 3.37 0.62 5.62
CA ALA A 99 4.57 1.07 4.92
C ALA A 99 4.97 0.12 3.77
N ILE A 100 4.91 -1.20 3.98
CA ILE A 100 5.11 -2.20 2.93
C ILE A 100 4.02 -2.04 1.85
N ARG A 101 2.76 -1.84 2.23
CA ARG A 101 1.65 -1.60 1.30
C ARG A 101 1.88 -0.35 0.46
N ALA A 102 2.30 0.75 1.06
CA ALA A 102 2.63 1.99 0.35
C ALA A 102 3.75 1.75 -0.68
N GLN A 103 4.86 1.12 -0.28
CA GLN A 103 5.96 0.77 -1.20
C GLN A 103 5.53 -0.13 -2.38
N ILE A 104 4.54 -1.01 -2.17
CA ILE A 104 3.98 -1.83 -3.26
C ILE A 104 3.02 -0.99 -4.13
N GLU A 105 2.23 -0.07 -3.57
CA GLU A 105 1.29 0.76 -4.33
C GLU A 105 1.97 1.93 -5.09
N ASP A 106 3.15 2.36 -4.64
CA ASP A 106 4.05 3.29 -5.34
C ASP A 106 4.79 2.65 -6.54
N ASP A 107 4.78 1.33 -6.67
CA ASP A 107 5.36 0.61 -7.82
C ASP A 107 4.62 0.99 -9.12
N ASP A 108 5.31 1.31 -10.21
CA ASP A 108 4.67 1.65 -11.49
C ASP A 108 3.77 0.52 -12.03
N ILE A 109 4.07 -0.74 -11.71
CA ILE A 109 3.19 -1.87 -12.04
C ILE A 109 1.90 -1.82 -11.19
N ALA A 110 1.98 -1.39 -9.94
CA ALA A 110 0.81 -1.16 -9.09
C ALA A 110 0.05 0.12 -9.45
N LYS A 111 0.71 1.15 -9.99
CA LYS A 111 0.08 2.29 -10.66
C LYS A 111 -0.68 1.83 -11.90
N ILE A 112 -0.09 1.01 -12.78
CA ILE A 112 -0.81 0.38 -13.91
C ILE A 112 -2.02 -0.42 -13.42
N MET A 113 -1.87 -1.27 -12.38
CA MET A 113 -3.01 -1.97 -11.77
C MET A 113 -4.03 -1.03 -11.13
N ASN A 114 -3.61 0.12 -10.58
CA ASN A 114 -4.52 1.17 -10.14
C ASN A 114 -5.29 1.70 -11.34
N THR A 115 -4.62 2.12 -12.42
CA THR A 115 -5.30 2.59 -13.65
C THR A 115 -6.25 1.54 -14.20
N LEU A 116 -5.90 0.25 -14.20
CA LEU A 116 -6.77 -0.84 -14.65
C LEU A 116 -7.96 -1.08 -13.73
N GLU A 117 -7.78 -1.07 -12.40
CA GLU A 117 -8.91 -1.03 -11.46
C GLU A 117 -9.72 0.28 -11.58
N MET A 118 -9.12 1.34 -12.11
CA MET A 118 -9.79 2.59 -12.42
C MET A 118 -10.67 2.48 -13.66
N GLN A 119 -10.26 1.72 -14.70
CA GLN A 119 -11.07 1.44 -15.91
C GLN A 119 -12.11 0.33 -15.68
N ALA A 120 -11.75 -0.71 -14.94
CA ALA A 120 -12.68 -1.79 -14.61
C ALA A 120 -13.88 -1.27 -13.80
N LYS A 121 -13.60 -0.42 -12.80
CA LYS A 121 -14.66 0.33 -12.11
C LYS A 121 -15.21 1.45 -12.99
N ALA A 122 -14.41 2.04 -13.89
CA ALA A 122 -14.89 3.01 -14.89
C ALA A 122 -16.12 2.51 -15.58
N PHE A 123 -15.99 1.45 -16.37
CA PHE A 123 -17.05 0.97 -17.26
C PHE A 123 -18.21 0.26 -16.51
N ALA A 124 -18.18 0.19 -15.18
CA ALA A 124 -19.17 -0.55 -14.39
C ALA A 124 -20.51 0.19 -14.16
N VAL A 125 -20.69 1.40 -14.71
CA VAL A 125 -21.73 2.35 -14.25
C VAL A 125 -22.35 3.26 -15.34
N ARG A 126 -21.97 3.18 -16.62
CA ARG A 126 -22.59 3.86 -17.79
C ARG A 126 -23.32 2.87 -18.66
N ASP A 127 -22.95 1.60 -18.62
CA ASP A 127 -23.97 0.56 -18.80
C ASP A 127 -25.16 0.86 -17.88
N ARG A 128 -24.93 1.24 -16.61
CA ARG A 128 -25.99 1.71 -15.70
C ARG A 128 -26.55 3.10 -16.11
N GLN A 129 -25.72 4.11 -16.41
CA GLN A 129 -26.17 5.45 -16.85
C GLN A 129 -27.05 5.38 -18.11
N ILE A 130 -26.69 4.54 -19.09
CA ILE A 130 -27.44 4.30 -20.33
C ILE A 130 -28.71 3.53 -20.03
N VAL A 131 -28.67 2.46 -19.21
CA VAL A 131 -29.88 1.73 -18.78
C VAL A 131 -30.87 2.65 -18.08
N ILE A 132 -30.42 3.52 -17.18
CA ILE A 132 -31.33 4.40 -16.42
C ILE A 132 -31.72 5.65 -17.24
N GLN A 133 -30.87 6.15 -18.16
CA GLN A 133 -31.29 7.14 -19.17
C GLN A 133 -32.33 6.59 -20.15
N GLN A 134 -32.21 5.32 -20.57
CA GLN A 134 -33.20 4.63 -21.39
C GLN A 134 -34.54 4.54 -20.65
N ARG A 135 -34.52 4.18 -19.35
CA ARG A 135 -35.72 4.25 -18.48
C ARG A 135 -36.31 5.66 -18.46
N SER A 136 -35.52 6.70 -18.18
CA SER A 136 -36.03 8.08 -18.16
C SER A 136 -36.67 8.52 -19.49
N LYS A 137 -36.18 8.03 -20.64
CA LYS A 137 -36.81 8.28 -21.96
C LYS A 137 -38.13 7.53 -22.11
N VAL A 138 -38.19 6.26 -21.70
CA VAL A 138 -39.43 5.46 -21.68
C VAL A 138 -40.47 6.07 -20.74
N ASP A 139 -40.08 6.55 -19.56
CA ASP A 139 -40.98 7.20 -18.60
C ASP A 139 -41.59 8.49 -19.20
N ILE A 140 -40.78 9.31 -19.88
CA ILE A 140 -41.23 10.50 -20.64
C ILE A 140 -42.19 10.12 -21.79
N GLU A 141 -41.95 9.02 -22.49
CA GLU A 141 -42.85 8.53 -23.56
C GLU A 141 -44.18 8.00 -22.99
N VAL A 142 -44.14 7.31 -21.86
CA VAL A 142 -45.33 6.84 -21.12
C VAL A 142 -46.16 8.02 -20.62
N ASP A 143 -45.55 9.07 -20.09
CA ASP A 143 -46.28 10.26 -19.64
C ASP A 143 -46.87 11.08 -20.78
N LYS A 144 -46.20 11.16 -21.94
CA LYS A 144 -46.77 11.71 -23.18
C LYS A 144 -48.00 10.91 -23.65
N GLN A 145 -47.96 9.57 -23.54
CA GLN A 145 -49.13 8.73 -23.85
C GLN A 145 -50.29 8.98 -22.88
N LYS A 146 -50.03 9.11 -21.57
CA LYS A 146 -51.06 9.48 -20.57
C LYS A 146 -51.68 10.84 -20.88
N GLN A 147 -50.87 11.87 -21.18
CA GLN A 147 -51.36 13.20 -21.56
C GLN A 147 -52.23 13.14 -22.83
N HIS A 148 -51.80 12.40 -23.86
CA HIS A 148 -52.58 12.21 -25.07
C HIS A 148 -53.94 11.53 -24.80
N LEU A 149 -53.98 10.50 -23.93
CA LEU A 149 -55.23 9.85 -23.51
C LEU A 149 -56.16 10.82 -22.75
N MET A 150 -55.64 11.58 -21.78
CA MET A 150 -56.43 12.60 -21.07
C MET A 150 -57.00 13.65 -22.03
N ASN A 151 -56.21 14.11 -23.00
CA ASN A 151 -56.68 15.06 -24.02
C ASN A 151 -57.77 14.45 -24.91
N GLN A 152 -57.68 13.16 -25.26
CA GLN A 152 -58.75 12.47 -25.98
C GLN A 152 -60.03 12.33 -25.15
N GLU A 153 -59.94 12.07 -23.84
CA GLU A 153 -61.10 12.04 -22.95
C GLU A 153 -61.75 13.40 -22.77
N GLN A 154 -60.96 14.47 -22.65
CA GLN A 154 -61.47 15.85 -22.61
C GLN A 154 -62.18 16.21 -23.93
N LEU A 155 -61.59 15.85 -25.08
CA LEU A 155 -62.22 16.07 -26.39
C LEU A 155 -63.50 15.26 -26.60
N LYS A 156 -63.63 14.06 -26.00
CA LYS A 156 -64.90 13.32 -25.98
C LYS A 156 -65.96 14.05 -25.15
N LYS A 157 -65.64 14.43 -23.91
CA LYS A 157 -66.54 15.16 -23.01
C LYS A 157 -67.02 16.49 -23.62
N LEU A 158 -66.11 17.25 -24.24
CA LEU A 158 -66.47 18.50 -24.93
C LEU A 158 -67.43 18.27 -26.12
N LYS A 159 -67.26 17.18 -26.88
CA LYS A 159 -68.19 16.80 -27.96
C LYS A 159 -69.53 16.29 -27.43
N GLU A 160 -69.54 15.57 -26.31
CA GLU A 160 -70.75 15.14 -25.63
C GLU A 160 -71.53 16.36 -25.11
N GLU A 161 -70.86 17.34 -24.49
CA GLU A 161 -71.45 18.62 -24.12
C GLU A 161 -71.95 19.45 -25.30
N GLU A 162 -71.20 19.50 -26.41
CA GLU A 162 -71.60 20.21 -27.64
C GLU A 162 -72.85 19.57 -28.24
N ASN A 163 -72.88 18.24 -28.36
CA ASN A 163 -74.06 17.49 -28.81
C ASN A 163 -75.27 17.75 -27.89
N LEU A 164 -75.09 17.73 -26.56
CA LEU A 164 -76.16 18.04 -25.61
C LEU A 164 -76.68 19.49 -25.73
N LYS A 165 -75.80 20.46 -26.01
CA LYS A 165 -76.19 21.86 -26.26
C LYS A 165 -76.94 22.00 -27.60
N VAL A 166 -76.52 21.29 -28.64
CA VAL A 166 -77.22 21.24 -29.94
C VAL A 166 -78.59 20.57 -29.81
N GLU A 167 -78.69 19.44 -29.11
CA GLU A 167 -79.97 18.79 -28.80
C GLU A 167 -80.90 19.69 -27.98
N ALA A 168 -80.38 20.38 -26.95
CA ALA A 168 -81.18 21.32 -26.16
C ALA A 168 -81.74 22.45 -27.04
N ALA A 169 -80.89 23.09 -27.85
CA ALA A 169 -81.31 24.16 -28.75
C ALA A 169 -82.30 23.69 -29.85
N LEU A 170 -82.18 22.45 -30.32
CA LEU A 170 -83.16 21.84 -31.24
C LEU A 170 -84.50 21.60 -30.55
N ARG A 171 -84.51 21.01 -29.34
CA ARG A 171 -85.72 20.79 -28.54
C ARG A 171 -86.41 22.11 -28.18
N GLU A 172 -85.66 23.13 -27.77
CA GLU A 172 -86.20 24.48 -27.52
C GLU A 172 -86.83 25.07 -28.78
N ARG A 173 -86.18 24.94 -29.95
CA ARG A 173 -86.73 25.41 -31.23
C ARG A 173 -88.00 24.67 -31.64
N GLU A 174 -88.13 23.39 -31.31
CA GLU A 174 -89.35 22.58 -31.56
C GLU A 174 -90.47 22.91 -30.57
N MET A 175 -90.15 23.14 -29.30
CA MET A 175 -91.10 23.67 -28.31
C MET A 175 -91.60 25.08 -28.68
N LEU A 176 -90.73 25.94 -29.20
CA LEU A 176 -91.12 27.26 -29.70
C LEU A 176 -92.04 27.15 -30.94
N LYS A 177 -91.69 26.33 -31.94
CA LYS A 177 -92.57 26.06 -33.10
C LYS A 177 -93.97 25.58 -32.68
N THR A 178 -94.03 24.55 -31.84
CA THR A 178 -95.31 23.98 -31.40
C THR A 178 -96.11 24.96 -30.55
N SER A 179 -95.46 25.79 -29.72
CA SER A 179 -96.14 26.88 -29.01
C SER A 179 -96.74 27.93 -29.97
N PHE A 180 -96.03 28.29 -31.04
CA PHE A 180 -96.49 29.24 -32.04
C PHE A 180 -97.67 28.68 -32.87
N GLU A 181 -97.63 27.39 -33.24
CA GLU A 181 -98.76 26.71 -33.88
C GLU A 181 -100.00 26.65 -32.98
N ILE A 182 -99.83 26.46 -31.66
CA ILE A 182 -100.92 26.50 -30.68
C ILE A 182 -101.48 27.93 -30.55
N GLU A 183 -100.64 28.97 -30.57
CA GLU A 183 -101.11 30.36 -30.59
C GLU A 183 -101.85 30.71 -31.89
N LEU A 184 -101.37 30.23 -33.04
CA LEU A 184 -102.03 30.44 -34.34
C LEU A 184 -103.44 29.84 -34.32
N LYS A 185 -103.56 28.56 -33.92
CA LYS A 185 -104.85 27.86 -33.78
C LYS A 185 -105.78 28.54 -32.78
N ARG A 186 -105.25 29.12 -31.69
CA ARG A 186 -106.03 29.94 -30.74
C ARG A 186 -106.51 31.26 -31.34
N LYS A 187 -105.75 31.90 -32.23
CA LYS A 187 -106.16 33.10 -32.97
C LYS A 187 -107.23 32.78 -34.01
N GLU A 188 -107.08 31.69 -34.75
CA GLU A 188 -108.08 31.16 -35.70
C GLU A 188 -109.40 30.83 -34.98
N GLN A 189 -109.35 30.10 -33.86
CA GLN A 189 -110.53 29.80 -33.04
C GLN A 189 -111.20 31.07 -32.48
N LYS A 190 -110.44 32.10 -32.10
CA LYS A 190 -111.02 33.39 -31.68
C LYS A 190 -111.70 34.12 -32.84
N ALA A 191 -111.09 34.15 -34.02
CA ALA A 191 -111.68 34.78 -35.20
C ALA A 191 -113.02 34.10 -35.58
N LEU A 192 -113.06 32.76 -35.56
CA LEU A 192 -114.30 31.99 -35.79
C LEU A 192 -115.37 32.28 -34.73
N LEU A 193 -114.99 32.41 -33.45
CA LEU A 193 -115.93 32.78 -32.37
C LEU A 193 -116.45 34.23 -32.52
N GLU A 194 -115.62 35.16 -33.00
CA GLU A 194 -116.05 36.53 -33.32
C GLU A 194 -116.97 36.58 -34.56
N GLU A 195 -116.79 35.69 -35.54
CA GLU A 195 -117.72 35.55 -36.67
C GLU A 195 -119.04 34.90 -36.25
N GLU A 196 -119.02 33.86 -35.40
CA GLU A 196 -120.23 33.32 -34.78
C GLU A 196 -120.98 34.38 -33.96
N GLN A 197 -120.28 35.23 -33.21
CA GLN A 197 -120.90 36.33 -32.46
C GLN A 197 -121.57 37.33 -33.39
N LYS A 198 -120.88 37.80 -34.45
CA LYS A 198 -121.47 38.70 -35.46
C LYS A 198 -122.69 38.10 -36.17
N LEU A 199 -122.68 36.79 -36.42
CA LEU A 199 -123.83 36.08 -36.99
C LEU A 199 -125.02 36.05 -36.01
N ARG A 200 -124.79 35.76 -34.71
CA ARG A 200 -125.84 35.81 -33.69
C ARG A 200 -126.37 37.24 -33.49
N GLU A 201 -125.51 38.25 -33.45
CA GLU A 201 -125.91 39.67 -33.40
C GLU A 201 -126.76 40.05 -34.63
N ALA A 202 -126.42 39.56 -35.82
CA ALA A 202 -127.21 39.78 -37.03
C ALA A 202 -128.57 39.04 -37.00
N GLU A 203 -128.65 37.84 -36.42
CA GLU A 203 -129.91 37.12 -36.20
C GLU A 203 -130.79 37.79 -35.13
N GLU A 204 -130.21 38.25 -34.03
CA GLU A 204 -130.90 39.03 -33.01
C GLU A 204 -131.40 40.37 -33.56
N PHE A 205 -130.58 41.08 -34.34
CA PHE A 205 -131.00 42.31 -35.03
C PHE A 205 -132.14 42.04 -36.02
N LYS A 206 -132.08 40.94 -36.79
CA LYS A 206 -133.15 40.50 -37.70
C LYS A 206 -134.44 40.14 -36.93
N ALA A 207 -134.32 39.55 -35.74
CA ALA A 207 -135.44 39.27 -34.86
C ALA A 207 -136.03 40.56 -34.23
N GLN A 208 -135.19 41.52 -33.85
CA GLN A 208 -135.62 42.85 -33.37
C GLN A 208 -136.31 43.64 -34.49
N ALA A 209 -135.75 43.68 -35.69
CA ALA A 209 -136.37 44.32 -36.86
C ALA A 209 -137.73 43.69 -37.20
N LYS A 210 -137.85 42.36 -37.10
CA LYS A 210 -139.14 41.67 -37.27
C LYS A 210 -140.15 42.04 -36.17
N LYS A 211 -139.71 42.16 -34.91
CA LYS A 211 -140.57 42.65 -33.81
C LYS A 211 -140.98 44.12 -34.01
N GLN A 212 -140.06 44.98 -34.45
CA GLN A 212 -140.36 46.38 -34.78
C GLN A 212 -141.38 46.47 -35.91
N MET A 213 -141.23 45.70 -36.99
CA MET A 213 -142.20 45.67 -38.09
C MET A 213 -143.56 45.10 -37.66
N GLN A 214 -143.60 44.11 -36.77
CA GLN A 214 -144.86 43.64 -36.16
C GLN A 214 -145.50 44.74 -35.29
N HIS A 215 -144.70 45.44 -34.49
CA HIS A 215 -145.16 46.55 -33.68
C HIS A 215 -145.61 47.75 -34.53
N GLU A 216 -145.00 48.03 -35.69
CA GLU A 216 -145.50 49.02 -36.66
C GLU A 216 -146.85 48.59 -37.25
N ILE A 217 -147.05 47.31 -37.56
CA ILE A 217 -148.36 46.80 -38.03
C ILE A 217 -149.43 46.93 -36.95
N GLU A 218 -149.09 46.68 -35.69
CA GLU A 218 -149.97 46.91 -34.53
C GLU A 218 -150.24 48.40 -34.33
N LEU A 219 -149.20 49.24 -34.36
CA LEU A 219 -149.29 50.69 -34.19
C LEU A 219 -149.97 51.40 -35.37
N ILE A 220 -150.02 50.78 -36.56
CA ILE A 220 -150.87 51.19 -37.69
C ILE A 220 -152.34 50.83 -37.43
N LYS A 221 -152.65 49.67 -36.85
CA LYS A 221 -154.03 49.33 -36.42
C LYS A 221 -154.48 50.23 -35.27
N GLU A 222 -153.62 50.45 -34.29
CA GLU A 222 -153.86 51.42 -33.21
C GLU A 222 -154.03 52.82 -33.78
N LYS A 223 -153.23 53.27 -34.76
CA LYS A 223 -153.47 54.54 -35.46
C LYS A 223 -154.75 54.56 -36.30
N GLN A 224 -155.28 53.44 -36.79
CA GLN A 224 -156.61 53.42 -37.41
C GLN A 224 -157.72 53.58 -36.35
N ILE A 225 -157.60 52.90 -35.20
CA ILE A 225 -158.49 53.06 -34.05
C ILE A 225 -158.33 54.44 -33.40
N GLU A 226 -157.14 55.03 -33.43
CA GLU A 226 -156.82 56.34 -32.88
C GLU A 226 -157.12 57.46 -33.87
N ILE A 227 -157.14 57.23 -35.19
CA ILE A 227 -157.81 58.13 -36.14
C ILE A 227 -159.33 58.07 -35.94
N GLN A 228 -159.92 56.92 -35.59
CA GLN A 228 -161.32 56.88 -35.16
C GLN A 228 -161.55 57.62 -33.84
N ARG A 229 -160.63 57.55 -32.86
CA ARG A 229 -160.69 58.35 -31.63
C ARG A 229 -160.38 59.83 -31.85
N LEU A 230 -159.44 60.18 -32.73
CA LEU A 230 -159.09 61.56 -33.05
C LEU A 230 -160.14 62.18 -33.97
N ASN A 231 -160.88 61.45 -34.78
CA ASN A 231 -162.12 61.99 -35.36
C ASN A 231 -163.21 62.26 -34.29
N VAL A 232 -162.98 61.84 -33.04
CA VAL A 232 -163.75 62.15 -31.82
C VAL A 232 -162.95 63.03 -30.83
N GLU A 233 -161.67 63.34 -31.12
CA GLU A 233 -160.67 63.92 -30.20
C GLU A 233 -159.55 64.71 -30.92
N THR A 234 -159.65 65.16 -32.18
CA THR A 234 -159.03 66.42 -32.69
C THR A 234 -159.88 67.60 -32.31
N ALA A 235 -160.35 67.40 -31.12
CA ALA A 235 -159.75 68.02 -29.94
C ALA A 235 -158.45 67.36 -29.05
N LYS A 236 -156.91 67.35 -29.18
CA LYS A 236 -155.43 66.65 -28.51
C LYS A 236 -153.64 67.05 -28.49
N ILE A 237 -152.35 66.32 -28.10
CA ILE A 237 -150.66 66.65 -27.71
C ILE A 237 -149.05 65.75 -27.78
N ASN A 238 -147.61 66.01 -27.33
CA ASN A 238 -146.02 65.30 -27.46
C ASN A 238 -144.37 65.45 -26.63
N GLU A 239 -142.97 64.90 -26.86
CA GLU A 239 -141.42 64.75 -26.04
C GLU A 239 -139.65 64.49 -26.49
N GLU A 240 -138.35 64.26 -25.71
CA GLU A 240 -136.61 64.21 -25.90
C GLU A 240 -135.25 63.24 -25.15
N GLN A 241 -133.73 63.08 -24.89
CA GLN A 241 -132.05 63.47 -24.83
C GLN A 241 -130.53 62.47 -24.65
N ARG A 242 -129.02 62.73 -24.49
CA ARG A 242 -127.50 61.85 -24.51
C ARG A 242 -125.73 62.12 -24.07
N VAL A 243 -124.55 61.20 -23.83
CA VAL A 243 -122.81 60.99 -24.02
C VAL A 243 -121.20 61.11 -23.14
N LYS A 244 -119.85 60.36 -23.19
CA LYS A 244 -118.11 60.61 -22.94
C LYS A 244 -116.66 59.71 -22.26
N ARG A 245 -115.15 59.58 -22.57
CA ARG A 245 -113.59 59.23 -21.80
C ARG A 245 -111.96 58.54 -22.26
N LEU A 246 -110.55 58.50 -21.64
CA LEU A 246 -108.96 57.83 -21.99
C LEU A 246 -107.27 57.86 -21.25
N LYS A 247 -106.01 56.96 -21.26
CA LYS A 247 -104.25 57.03 -21.20
C LYS A 247 -102.85 56.15 -20.40
N TYR A 248 -101.41 55.81 -20.77
CA TYR A 248 -99.84 55.49 -20.04
C TYR A 248 -98.25 54.73 -20.52
N GLN A 249 -96.89 54.57 -19.88
CA GLN A 249 -95.27 54.05 -20.28
C GLN A 249 -93.71 53.69 -19.38
N GLU A 250 -92.33 53.20 -19.78
CA GLU A 250 -90.63 53.12 -19.29
C GLU A 250 -89.18 51.99 -19.26
N GLU A 251 -87.75 52.05 -18.73
CA GLU A 251 -86.17 51.32 -19.01
C GLU A 251 -84.69 50.86 -17.99
N GLU A 252 -83.26 50.35 -18.28
CA GLU A 252 -81.86 49.65 -17.50
C GLU A 252 -80.06 49.62 -17.88
N LYS A 253 -78.79 48.98 -17.31
CA LYS A 253 -77.22 48.36 -17.79
C LYS A 253 -75.52 48.30 -17.10
N LYS A 254 -74.32 47.33 -17.11
CA LYS A 254 -72.56 47.36 -16.92
C LYS A 254 -71.16 46.30 -16.35
N LEU A 255 -69.69 46.14 -16.77
CA LEU A 255 -68.02 45.82 -16.28
C LEU A 255 -66.71 44.56 -15.99
N ASP A 256 -65.19 44.52 -16.12
CA ASP A 256 -63.77 43.67 -15.53
C ASP A 256 -62.02 43.56 -16.01
N LEU A 257 -60.77 42.95 -15.39
CA LEU A 257 -59.11 42.63 -15.79
C LEU A 257 -57.71 41.88 -14.94
N LYS A 258 -56.34 41.30 -15.31
CA LYS A 258 -54.96 40.55 -14.55
C LYS A 258 -53.26 40.01 -15.04
N ILE A 259 -51.97 39.70 -14.28
CA ILE A 259 -50.51 38.76 -14.22
C ILE A 259 -48.96 38.63 -14.96
N LYS A 260 -47.72 38.17 -14.38
CA LYS A 260 -46.46 37.38 -15.00
C LYS A 260 -45.16 36.83 -14.15
N GLU A 261 -45.09 35.58 -13.63
CA GLU A 261 -43.85 34.91 -13.04
C GLU A 261 -43.80 33.36 -13.34
N GLN A 262 -42.69 32.66 -13.07
CA GLN A 262 -42.52 31.18 -12.93
C GLN A 262 -43.00 30.22 -14.06
N LEU A 263 -42.06 29.78 -14.92
CA LEU A 263 -42.02 28.44 -15.54
C LEU A 263 -40.60 27.87 -15.24
N LEU A 264 -40.48 26.78 -14.48
CA LEU A 264 -40.35 25.39 -14.97
C LEU A 264 -39.14 25.23 -15.92
N LEU A 265 -38.03 24.58 -15.55
CA LEU A 265 -37.77 23.55 -14.51
C LEU A 265 -38.43 22.19 -14.79
N ASP A 266 -37.97 21.53 -15.86
CA ASP A 266 -38.12 20.08 -16.09
C ASP A 266 -36.80 19.36 -15.71
N GLU A 267 -36.88 18.30 -14.91
CA GLU A 267 -35.76 17.37 -14.68
C GLU A 267 -35.79 16.19 -15.65
N ALA A 268 -34.63 15.79 -16.17
CA ALA A 268 -34.40 14.43 -16.66
C ALA A 268 -33.01 13.93 -16.25
N LYS A 269 -32.96 12.81 -15.52
CA LYS A 269 -31.74 12.11 -15.06
C LYS A 269 -31.22 11.13 -16.16
N HIS A 270 -30.05 10.48 -16.10
CA HIS A 270 -29.08 10.28 -15.00
C HIS A 270 -27.60 10.31 -15.48
N ILE A 271 -26.65 10.30 -14.54
CA ILE A 271 -25.34 11.00 -14.66
C ILE A 271 -24.09 10.26 -14.09
N GLU A 272 -24.06 8.92 -14.03
CA GLU A 272 -23.03 8.15 -13.27
C GLU A 272 -21.55 8.11 -13.75
N GLU A 273 -21.23 8.09 -15.05
CA GLU A 273 -20.01 7.38 -15.55
C GLU A 273 -19.59 7.82 -16.98
N GLU A 274 -18.37 7.61 -17.51
CA GLU A 274 -17.16 6.87 -17.06
C GLU A 274 -16.59 7.28 -15.70
N GLN A 275 -16.14 6.29 -14.91
CA GLN A 275 -15.09 6.53 -13.92
C GLN A 275 -13.72 6.58 -14.65
N ARG A 276 -12.62 5.97 -14.18
CA ARG A 276 -11.25 6.53 -14.36
C ARG A 276 -11.18 7.97 -13.78
N LYS A 277 -11.66 8.26 -12.55
CA LYS A 277 -11.38 7.63 -11.23
C LYS A 277 -9.88 7.64 -10.89
N ARG A 278 -9.57 8.17 -9.69
CA ARG A 278 -8.26 8.33 -8.99
C ARG A 278 -7.16 9.16 -9.69
N GLN A 279 -6.26 9.67 -8.83
CA GLN A 279 -4.82 9.88 -9.03
C GLN A 279 -4.43 10.73 -10.25
N VAL A 280 -3.94 11.96 -10.09
CA VAL A 280 -3.28 12.63 -8.94
C VAL A 280 -3.92 14.02 -8.78
N GLU A 281 -4.67 14.28 -7.71
CA GLU A 281 -4.19 14.92 -6.46
C GLU A 281 -3.57 16.32 -6.69
N LYS A 282 -4.28 17.35 -6.21
CA LYS A 282 -3.80 18.73 -6.13
C LYS A 282 -3.11 18.92 -4.78
N GLU A 283 -1.81 19.20 -4.76
CA GLU A 283 -1.12 19.98 -3.71
C GLU A 283 0.35 20.15 -4.16
N ASN A 284 0.75 21.27 -4.79
CA ASN A 284 1.05 22.61 -4.26
C ASN A 284 2.16 22.66 -3.18
N THR A 285 3.01 23.69 -3.27
CA THR A 285 4.10 24.09 -2.35
C THR A 285 5.34 23.18 -2.35
N LEU A 286 6.54 23.65 -1.98
CA LEU A 286 7.31 24.87 -2.35
C LEU A 286 8.73 24.73 -1.76
N LYS A 287 9.70 25.41 -2.38
CA LYS A 287 10.96 25.92 -1.77
C LYS A 287 12.10 24.94 -1.40
N PHE A 288 13.29 25.31 -1.91
CA PHE A 288 14.52 25.62 -1.13
C PHE A 288 15.17 24.43 -0.38
N MET A 289 16.46 24.13 -0.55
CA MET A 289 17.61 25.07 -0.56
C MET A 289 18.90 24.30 -0.95
N GLN A 290 19.98 25.04 -1.25
CA GLN A 290 21.39 24.59 -1.32
C GLN A 290 21.81 23.69 -2.51
N ASP A 291 23.09 23.66 -2.90
CA ASP A 291 24.06 24.72 -3.29
C ASP A 291 25.42 24.05 -3.57
N GLN A 292 26.29 24.75 -4.31
CA GLN A 292 27.72 24.44 -4.58
C GLN A 292 27.99 23.19 -5.48
N GLN A 293 28.67 23.31 -6.64
CA GLN A 293 30.05 23.77 -6.93
C GLN A 293 31.12 22.72 -6.54
N GLU A 294 32.23 22.51 -7.26
CA GLU A 294 32.71 22.93 -8.60
C GLU A 294 33.91 22.00 -8.97
N TYR A 295 34.56 22.18 -10.13
CA TYR A 295 36.04 22.31 -10.26
C TYR A 295 36.51 22.34 -11.73
N GLN A 296 37.61 23.07 -12.00
CA GLN A 296 38.32 23.10 -13.29
C GLN A 296 39.86 23.14 -13.13
N ASP A 297 40.52 22.50 -14.10
CA ASP A 297 41.78 22.84 -14.80
C ASP A 297 43.11 23.16 -14.07
N ASN A 298 44.06 22.22 -14.26
CA ASN A 298 45.44 22.37 -14.79
C ASN A 298 46.38 23.54 -14.41
N PHE A 299 47.66 23.17 -14.16
CA PHE A 299 48.89 23.59 -14.92
C PHE A 299 50.09 23.99 -14.04
N ALA A 300 51.24 23.28 -14.16
CA ALA A 300 52.60 23.81 -13.89
C ALA A 300 53.71 22.80 -14.29
N VAL A 301 54.86 23.29 -14.77
CA VAL A 301 56.08 22.52 -15.15
C VAL A 301 57.33 23.41 -14.98
N ARG A 302 58.50 22.79 -14.67
CA ARG A 302 59.90 23.33 -14.56
C ARG A 302 60.37 23.92 -13.21
N ASN A 303 61.19 23.12 -12.53
CA ASN A 303 62.59 23.41 -12.18
C ASN A 303 63.40 22.08 -12.42
N GLU A 304 64.65 21.77 -12.05
CA GLU A 304 65.73 22.40 -11.25
C GLU A 304 67.09 21.74 -11.63
N ILE A 305 68.16 22.50 -11.95
CA ILE A 305 69.47 21.92 -12.36
C ILE A 305 70.63 22.89 -12.03
N GLU A 306 71.44 22.69 -10.98
CA GLU A 306 72.63 23.56 -10.78
C GLU A 306 73.87 23.09 -9.98
N ILE A 307 73.85 21.99 -9.18
CA ILE A 307 74.93 21.76 -8.16
C ILE A 307 75.86 20.56 -8.46
N ALA A 308 77.04 20.80 -9.06
CA ALA A 308 78.20 19.89 -9.08
C ALA A 308 79.52 20.57 -9.57
N ARG A 309 80.67 20.39 -8.85
CA ARG A 309 82.11 20.50 -9.27
C ARG A 309 83.06 20.85 -8.09
N GLU A 310 84.04 20.00 -7.68
CA GLU A 310 85.33 20.40 -7.00
C GLU A 310 86.28 19.22 -6.53
N LYS A 311 87.62 19.48 -6.46
CA LYS A 311 88.74 18.88 -5.61
C LYS A 311 89.43 17.50 -5.91
N ALA A 312 90.78 17.47 -6.14
CA ALA A 312 91.74 16.30 -6.09
C ALA A 312 93.27 16.66 -6.31
N THR A 313 94.28 15.84 -5.87
CA THR A 313 95.70 15.57 -6.40
C THR A 313 96.79 15.08 -5.36
N ILE A 314 97.62 14.01 -5.62
CA ILE A 314 98.75 13.48 -4.75
C ILE A 314 99.70 12.36 -5.39
N GLU A 315 100.98 12.16 -4.93
CA GLU A 315 101.96 11.02 -5.22
C GLU A 315 103.08 10.86 -4.09
N LYS A 316 104.27 10.16 -4.07
CA LYS A 316 105.14 9.30 -4.98
C LYS A 316 106.34 8.51 -4.27
N GLU A 317 107.01 7.56 -4.98
CA GLU A 317 108.50 7.20 -5.08
C GLU A 317 109.39 6.21 -4.19
N ASN A 318 110.37 5.57 -4.89
CA ASN A 318 111.79 5.09 -4.63
C ASN A 318 112.25 4.10 -3.49
N ARG A 319 113.25 3.19 -3.71
CA ARG A 319 114.12 2.40 -2.73
C ARG A 319 115.17 1.42 -3.40
N GLN A 320 116.30 1.00 -2.76
CA GLN A 320 117.45 0.21 -3.39
C GLN A 320 118.45 -0.65 -2.51
N TYR A 321 119.24 -1.55 -3.16
CA TYR A 321 120.60 -2.20 -2.91
C TYR A 321 120.96 -3.23 -1.75
N GLN A 322 121.86 -4.24 -2.01
CA GLN A 322 122.62 -5.12 -1.02
C GLN A 322 123.81 -6.03 -1.58
N ALA A 323 124.61 -6.66 -0.69
CA ALA A 323 125.41 -7.96 -0.73
C ALA A 323 126.87 -8.14 -1.32
N LYS A 324 127.70 -9.07 -0.72
CA LYS A 324 129.04 -9.66 -1.18
C LYS A 324 129.58 -10.88 -0.34
N GLN A 325 130.60 -11.69 -0.79
CA GLN A 325 131.33 -12.77 -0.02
C GLN A 325 132.74 -13.22 -0.62
N GLU A 326 133.51 -14.20 -0.04
CA GLU A 326 134.82 -14.73 -0.62
C GLU A 326 135.43 -16.16 -0.24
N ALA A 327 136.49 -16.34 0.62
CA ALA A 327 137.83 -16.83 0.13
C ALA A 327 138.56 -18.22 0.38
N ALA A 328 138.53 -18.97 1.50
CA ALA A 328 139.68 -19.88 1.89
C ALA A 328 139.73 -21.35 1.33
N ARG A 329 140.88 -21.86 0.76
CA ARG A 329 140.87 -22.96 -0.26
C ARG A 329 141.83 -24.22 -0.19
N LEU A 330 143.00 -24.26 -0.85
CA LEU A 330 143.43 -25.47 -1.63
C LEU A 330 143.83 -26.81 -0.96
N LYS A 331 144.46 -26.89 0.23
CA LYS A 331 144.72 -28.22 0.85
C LYS A 331 143.55 -28.69 1.69
N ALA A 332 142.86 -27.75 2.34
CA ALA A 332 141.54 -27.98 2.91
C ALA A 332 140.57 -28.50 1.83
N ILE A 333 140.70 -28.07 0.56
CA ILE A 333 139.89 -28.55 -0.56
C ILE A 333 139.91 -30.08 -0.71
N LYS A 334 141.01 -30.82 -0.45
CA LYS A 334 141.03 -32.27 -0.75
C LYS A 334 140.38 -33.15 0.32
N GLU A 335 140.58 -32.87 1.60
CA GLU A 335 139.78 -33.52 2.65
C GLU A 335 138.35 -32.98 2.67
N ARG A 336 138.14 -31.71 2.26
CA ARG A 336 136.82 -31.22 1.84
C ARG A 336 136.30 -31.85 0.56
N GLU A 337 137.06 -32.55 -0.28
CA GLU A 337 136.55 -33.15 -1.52
C GLU A 337 135.83 -34.44 -1.16
N ASP A 338 136.51 -35.37 -0.49
CA ASP A 338 135.89 -36.61 -0.01
C ASP A 338 134.80 -36.34 1.03
N ALA A 339 135.01 -35.37 1.94
CA ALA A 339 133.96 -34.90 2.83
C ALA A 339 132.85 -34.15 2.08
N HIS A 340 133.13 -33.39 1.02
CA HIS A 340 132.07 -32.83 0.17
C HIS A 340 131.31 -33.90 -0.56
N GLU A 341 131.91 -35.01 -1.00
CA GLU A 341 131.15 -36.04 -1.71
C GLU A 341 130.23 -36.78 -0.76
N PHE A 342 130.68 -37.08 0.47
CA PHE A 342 129.79 -37.58 1.52
C PHE A 342 128.73 -36.54 1.94
N GLU A 343 129.10 -35.28 2.15
CA GLU A 343 128.16 -34.20 2.49
C GLU A 343 127.21 -33.86 1.34
N LYS A 344 127.64 -33.91 0.07
CA LYS A 344 126.81 -33.73 -1.13
C LYS A 344 125.83 -34.88 -1.23
N LEU A 345 126.26 -36.13 -1.15
CA LEU A 345 125.34 -37.28 -1.19
C LEU A 345 124.38 -37.29 0.00
N SER A 346 124.83 -36.90 1.20
CA SER A 346 123.95 -36.74 2.37
C SER A 346 122.99 -35.55 2.21
N ALA A 347 123.46 -34.41 1.68
CA ALA A 347 122.65 -33.23 1.40
C ALA A 347 121.67 -33.47 0.25
N GLU A 348 122.04 -34.23 -0.79
CA GLU A 348 121.18 -34.66 -1.89
C GLU A 348 120.10 -35.60 -1.36
N GLN A 349 120.42 -36.59 -0.52
CA GLN A 349 119.40 -37.40 0.13
C GLN A 349 118.48 -36.56 1.04
N ARG A 350 119.01 -35.58 1.79
CA ARG A 350 118.21 -34.65 2.60
C ARG A 350 117.34 -33.75 1.73
N ASN A 351 117.87 -33.21 0.63
CA ASN A 351 117.19 -32.34 -0.32
C ASN A 351 116.10 -33.11 -1.07
N ILE A 352 116.37 -34.35 -1.52
CA ILE A 352 115.37 -35.25 -2.13
C ILE A 352 114.28 -35.59 -1.10
N LYS A 353 114.63 -35.83 0.17
CA LYS A 353 113.64 -36.05 1.24
C LYS A 353 112.80 -34.80 1.53
N GLN A 354 113.42 -33.61 1.57
CA GLN A 354 112.72 -32.33 1.73
C GLN A 354 111.85 -31.99 0.52
N GLN A 355 112.33 -32.24 -0.70
CA GLN A 355 111.55 -32.08 -1.94
C GLN A 355 110.36 -33.04 -1.99
N LYS A 356 110.54 -34.31 -1.58
CA LYS A 356 109.43 -35.26 -1.44
C LYS A 356 108.39 -34.76 -0.42
N LEU A 357 108.82 -34.36 0.77
CA LEU A 357 107.93 -33.78 1.79
C LEU A 357 107.24 -32.49 1.32
N ALA A 358 107.93 -31.62 0.58
CA ALA A 358 107.36 -30.40 0.02
C ALA A 358 106.37 -30.67 -1.12
N LEU A 359 106.63 -31.68 -1.96
CA LEU A 359 105.70 -32.14 -2.99
C LEU A 359 104.47 -32.85 -2.39
N GLU A 360 104.65 -33.58 -1.30
CA GLU A 360 103.58 -34.26 -0.56
C GLU A 360 102.69 -33.24 0.16
N ALA A 361 103.27 -32.35 0.97
CA ALA A 361 102.55 -31.23 1.59
C ALA A 361 101.93 -30.28 0.54
N GLY A 362 102.57 -30.09 -0.62
CA GLY A 362 102.01 -29.34 -1.73
C GLY A 362 100.76 -30.00 -2.33
N ARG A 363 100.79 -31.33 -2.53
CA ARG A 363 99.64 -32.12 -2.97
C ARG A 363 98.51 -32.15 -1.94
N GLU A 364 98.83 -32.22 -0.65
CA GLU A 364 97.83 -32.15 0.43
C GLU A 364 97.20 -30.76 0.53
N ALA A 365 98.00 -29.69 0.47
CA ALA A 365 97.50 -28.32 0.42
C ALA A 365 96.63 -28.05 -0.82
N GLU A 366 96.99 -28.64 -1.97
CA GLU A 366 96.17 -28.56 -3.18
C GLU A 366 94.87 -29.35 -3.07
N LYS A 367 94.88 -30.57 -2.53
CA LYS A 367 93.66 -31.33 -2.20
C LYS A 367 92.74 -30.54 -1.27
N MET A 368 93.25 -30.06 -0.13
CA MET A 368 92.49 -29.26 0.83
C MET A 368 91.92 -27.98 0.20
N LYS A 369 92.64 -27.37 -0.75
CA LYS A 369 92.16 -26.21 -1.52
C LYS A 369 91.06 -26.58 -2.52
N GLN A 370 91.15 -27.74 -3.17
CA GLN A 370 90.10 -28.28 -4.05
C GLN A 370 88.86 -28.69 -3.24
N GLU A 371 89.01 -29.42 -2.15
CA GLU A 371 87.92 -29.81 -1.24
C GLU A 371 87.19 -28.58 -0.67
N ARG A 372 87.93 -27.57 -0.20
CA ARG A 372 87.34 -26.31 0.26
C ARG A 372 86.58 -25.57 -0.85
N LYS A 373 87.09 -25.58 -2.08
CA LYS A 373 86.40 -25.00 -3.25
C LYS A 373 85.13 -25.78 -3.59
N ASN A 374 85.20 -27.11 -3.59
CA ASN A 374 84.07 -27.98 -3.88
C ASN A 374 82.98 -27.85 -2.82
N TRP A 375 83.34 -27.79 -1.54
CA TRP A 375 82.40 -27.51 -0.44
C TRP A 375 81.77 -26.12 -0.58
N GLN A 376 82.53 -25.08 -0.94
CA GLN A 376 81.98 -23.74 -1.20
C GLN A 376 80.98 -23.74 -2.38
N LEU A 377 81.28 -24.48 -3.46
CA LEU A 377 80.35 -24.66 -4.58
C LEU A 377 79.10 -25.43 -4.16
N GLU A 378 79.23 -26.50 -3.38
CA GLU A 378 78.10 -27.28 -2.87
C GLU A 378 77.19 -26.44 -1.95
N GLN A 379 77.77 -25.59 -1.09
CA GLN A 379 76.99 -24.65 -0.26
C GLN A 379 76.28 -23.58 -1.10
N LEU A 380 76.87 -23.14 -2.22
CA LEU A 380 76.22 -22.23 -3.16
C LEU A 380 75.08 -22.92 -3.93
N GLU A 381 75.29 -24.14 -4.42
CA GLU A 381 74.24 -24.94 -5.06
C GLU A 381 73.08 -25.24 -4.11
N ARG A 382 73.36 -25.64 -2.86
CA ARG A 382 72.32 -25.87 -1.83
C ARG A 382 71.51 -24.60 -1.59
N ARG A 383 72.16 -23.43 -1.48
CA ARG A 383 71.46 -22.14 -1.35
C ARG A 383 70.67 -21.75 -2.59
N GLN A 384 71.17 -22.02 -3.79
CA GLN A 384 70.44 -21.77 -5.05
C GLN A 384 69.22 -22.68 -5.18
N LYS A 385 69.33 -23.97 -4.85
CA LYS A 385 68.21 -24.91 -4.81
C LYS A 385 67.14 -24.46 -3.80
N GLN A 386 67.53 -24.10 -2.57
CA GLN A 386 66.63 -23.56 -1.55
C GLN A 386 65.96 -22.24 -1.98
N ALA A 387 66.67 -21.35 -2.68
CA ALA A 387 66.10 -20.12 -3.21
C ALA A 387 65.09 -20.38 -4.33
N LEU A 388 65.37 -21.33 -5.23
CA LEU A 388 64.44 -21.74 -6.30
C LEU A 388 63.20 -22.44 -5.73
N GLU A 389 63.36 -23.31 -4.73
CA GLU A 389 62.25 -23.93 -3.99
C GLU A 389 61.39 -22.88 -3.29
N ALA A 390 62.00 -21.88 -2.64
CA ALA A 390 61.29 -20.78 -1.99
C ALA A 390 60.53 -19.89 -2.98
N VAL A 391 61.11 -19.60 -4.16
CA VAL A 391 60.42 -18.86 -5.24
C VAL A 391 59.25 -19.67 -5.80
N SER A 392 59.44 -20.97 -6.07
CA SER A 392 58.36 -21.84 -6.54
C SER A 392 57.21 -21.94 -5.52
N LEU A 393 57.53 -22.04 -4.23
CA LEU A 393 56.54 -22.02 -3.16
C LEU A 393 55.82 -20.66 -3.07
N GLN A 394 56.55 -19.53 -3.20
CA GLN A 394 55.92 -18.21 -3.23
C GLN A 394 54.95 -18.10 -4.41
N GLU A 395 55.38 -18.49 -5.62
CA GLU A 395 54.50 -18.49 -6.80
C GLU A 395 53.24 -19.34 -6.58
N ASP A 396 53.37 -20.52 -5.98
CA ASP A 396 52.24 -21.42 -5.75
C ASP A 396 51.31 -20.91 -4.63
N PHE A 397 51.84 -20.25 -3.60
CA PHE A 397 51.02 -19.51 -2.64
C PHE A 397 50.31 -18.32 -3.30
N GLU A 398 50.99 -17.56 -4.18
CA GLU A 398 50.36 -16.50 -4.96
C GLU A 398 49.26 -17.02 -5.90
N LYS A 399 49.47 -18.16 -6.57
CA LYS A 399 48.45 -18.85 -7.38
C LYS A 399 47.25 -19.26 -6.52
N GLN A 400 47.49 -19.80 -5.31
CA GLN A 400 46.42 -20.16 -4.37
C GLN A 400 45.64 -18.94 -3.84
N ILE A 401 46.33 -17.85 -3.49
CA ILE A 401 45.70 -16.59 -3.05
C ILE A 401 44.82 -16.03 -4.18
N LYS A 402 45.38 -15.85 -5.38
CA LYS A 402 44.66 -15.38 -6.58
C LYS A 402 43.51 -16.30 -6.97
N SER A 403 43.57 -17.59 -6.62
CA SER A 403 42.45 -18.54 -6.80
C SER A 403 41.35 -18.37 -5.74
N LYS A 404 41.71 -18.15 -4.47
CA LYS A 404 40.76 -17.91 -3.37
C LYS A 404 40.04 -16.56 -3.51
N GLU A 405 40.75 -15.51 -3.89
CA GLU A 405 40.17 -14.20 -4.22
C GLU A 405 39.13 -14.34 -5.34
N LYS A 406 39.46 -15.08 -6.41
CA LYS A 406 38.52 -15.37 -7.50
C LYS A 406 37.30 -16.18 -7.04
N SER A 407 37.46 -17.20 -6.19
CA SER A 407 36.30 -17.95 -5.69
C SER A 407 35.40 -17.10 -4.80
N ILE A 408 35.96 -16.29 -3.90
CA ILE A 408 35.21 -15.36 -3.04
C ILE A 408 34.41 -14.37 -3.90
N ILE A 409 35.05 -13.69 -4.86
CA ILE A 409 34.37 -12.74 -5.78
C ILE A 409 33.25 -13.41 -6.60
N ILE A 410 33.37 -14.70 -6.92
CA ILE A 410 32.34 -15.48 -7.62
C ILE A 410 31.20 -15.89 -6.67
N GLU A 411 31.50 -16.22 -5.42
CA GLU A 411 30.53 -16.62 -4.39
C GLU A 411 29.72 -15.41 -3.89
N ASP A 412 30.37 -14.28 -3.62
CA ASP A 412 29.72 -13.01 -3.27
C ASP A 412 28.75 -12.58 -4.38
N LYS A 413 29.20 -12.55 -5.64
CA LYS A 413 28.33 -12.22 -6.79
C LYS A 413 27.18 -13.21 -6.97
N LYS A 414 27.36 -14.50 -6.65
CA LYS A 414 26.26 -15.48 -6.64
C LYS A 414 25.27 -15.18 -5.51
N ALA A 415 25.74 -14.82 -4.32
CA ALA A 415 24.90 -14.47 -3.18
C ALA A 415 24.12 -13.16 -3.44
N GLU A 416 24.75 -12.14 -4.01
CA GLU A 416 24.10 -10.91 -4.48
C GLU A 416 23.01 -11.21 -5.51
N LEU A 417 23.33 -11.97 -6.56
CA LEU A 417 22.35 -12.36 -7.60
C LEU A 417 21.20 -13.21 -7.04
N GLN A 418 21.45 -14.04 -6.03
CA GLN A 418 20.39 -14.77 -5.31
C GLN A 418 19.53 -13.83 -4.46
N GLN A 419 20.12 -12.86 -3.76
CA GLN A 419 19.36 -11.85 -3.01
C GLN A 419 18.53 -10.94 -3.93
N ILE A 420 19.06 -10.56 -5.10
CA ILE A 420 18.33 -9.77 -6.10
C ILE A 420 17.11 -10.55 -6.59
N LYS A 421 17.29 -11.80 -7.04
CA LYS A 421 16.19 -12.68 -7.46
C LYS A 421 15.16 -12.90 -6.35
N LEU A 422 15.59 -13.11 -5.11
CA LEU A 422 14.69 -13.33 -3.97
C LEU A 422 13.90 -12.05 -3.60
N LYS A 423 14.47 -10.85 -3.83
CA LYS A 423 13.74 -9.57 -3.74
C LYS A 423 12.76 -9.39 -4.91
N GLU A 424 13.16 -9.73 -6.13
CA GLU A 424 12.31 -9.69 -7.33
C GLU A 424 11.12 -10.64 -7.21
N ASP A 425 11.32 -11.90 -6.83
CA ASP A 425 10.22 -12.86 -6.67
C ASP A 425 9.27 -12.44 -5.54
N ARG A 426 9.77 -11.92 -4.40
CA ARG A 426 8.91 -11.33 -3.36
C ARG A 426 8.10 -10.12 -3.85
N ARG A 427 8.73 -9.21 -4.61
CA ARG A 427 8.03 -8.08 -5.25
C ARG A 427 6.95 -8.58 -6.21
N LYS A 428 7.24 -9.62 -6.99
CA LYS A 428 6.30 -10.30 -7.89
C LYS A 428 5.13 -10.94 -7.14
N GLU A 429 5.38 -11.62 -6.02
CA GLU A 429 4.35 -12.20 -5.15
C GLU A 429 3.45 -11.11 -4.55
N MET A 430 4.03 -10.04 -4.02
CA MET A 430 3.32 -8.88 -3.47
C MET A 430 2.43 -8.20 -4.52
N LEU A 431 2.95 -7.95 -5.72
CA LEU A 431 2.18 -7.41 -6.85
C LEU A 431 1.05 -8.35 -7.29
N ASN A 432 1.26 -9.67 -7.29
CA ASN A 432 0.21 -10.65 -7.60
C ASN A 432 -0.88 -10.70 -6.51
N ALA A 433 -0.51 -10.61 -5.23
CA ALA A 433 -1.48 -10.51 -4.14
C ALA A 433 -2.32 -9.22 -4.25
N LEU A 434 -1.68 -8.09 -4.56
CA LEU A 434 -2.35 -6.80 -4.80
C LEU A 434 -3.27 -6.84 -6.04
N LYS A 435 -2.86 -7.51 -7.12
CA LYS A 435 -3.71 -7.78 -8.29
C LYS A 435 -4.99 -8.51 -7.88
N GLN A 436 -4.86 -9.60 -7.12
CA GLN A 436 -6.02 -10.39 -6.67
C GLN A 436 -6.89 -9.62 -5.66
N GLU A 437 -6.30 -8.81 -4.77
CA GLU A 437 -7.04 -7.92 -3.88
C GLU A 437 -7.90 -6.92 -4.67
N LYS A 438 -7.32 -6.30 -5.73
CA LYS A 438 -8.04 -5.37 -6.63
C LYS A 438 -9.14 -6.07 -7.44
N ILE A 439 -8.90 -7.27 -7.97
CA ILE A 439 -9.92 -8.09 -8.66
C ILE A 439 -11.09 -8.42 -7.72
N ASN A 440 -10.80 -8.86 -6.49
CA ASN A 440 -11.83 -9.18 -5.50
C ASN A 440 -12.59 -7.92 -5.05
N LYS A 441 -11.93 -6.75 -4.92
CA LYS A 441 -12.55 -5.43 -4.68
C LYS A 441 -13.36 -4.88 -5.87
N LEU A 442 -13.24 -5.45 -7.07
CA LEU A 442 -14.10 -5.16 -8.22
C LEU A 442 -15.32 -6.08 -8.24
N ARG A 443 -15.09 -7.40 -8.11
CA ARG A 443 -16.16 -8.41 -8.07
C ARG A 443 -17.16 -8.16 -6.93
N SER A 444 -16.67 -7.87 -5.71
CA SER A 444 -17.51 -7.51 -4.56
C SER A 444 -18.25 -6.17 -4.69
N ALA A 445 -17.81 -5.28 -5.59
CA ALA A 445 -18.49 -4.02 -5.88
C ALA A 445 -19.56 -4.14 -6.99
N GLY A 446 -19.84 -5.36 -7.49
CA GLY A 446 -20.81 -5.59 -8.56
C GLY A 446 -20.36 -5.01 -9.91
N VAL A 447 -19.05 -5.08 -10.21
CA VAL A 447 -18.48 -4.77 -11.52
C VAL A 447 -18.67 -5.96 -12.46
N ASP A 448 -19.14 -5.69 -13.69
CA ASP A 448 -19.28 -6.70 -14.74
C ASP A 448 -17.90 -7.32 -15.08
N PRO A 449 -17.75 -8.67 -15.06
CA PRO A 449 -16.51 -9.35 -15.40
C PRO A 449 -15.86 -8.90 -16.71
N LYS A 450 -16.61 -8.49 -17.73
CA LYS A 450 -16.06 -8.03 -19.02
C LYS A 450 -15.09 -6.86 -18.88
N TYR A 451 -15.25 -6.05 -17.82
CA TYR A 451 -14.37 -4.92 -17.52
C TYR A 451 -13.23 -5.26 -16.56
N ILE A 452 -13.30 -6.40 -15.87
CA ILE A 452 -12.24 -6.90 -14.99
C ILE A 452 -11.17 -7.67 -15.81
N GLN A 453 -11.53 -8.24 -16.96
CA GLN A 453 -10.64 -9.02 -17.84
C GLN A 453 -9.27 -8.37 -18.12
N GLN A 454 -9.23 -7.05 -18.34
CA GLN A 454 -7.95 -6.34 -18.60
C GLN A 454 -7.00 -6.35 -17.40
N LEU A 455 -7.53 -6.34 -16.18
CA LEU A 455 -6.75 -6.49 -14.95
C LEU A 455 -6.39 -7.97 -14.70
N GLU A 456 -7.32 -8.89 -14.97
CA GLU A 456 -7.11 -10.34 -14.84
C GLU A 456 -6.01 -10.86 -15.77
N ASN A 457 -5.97 -10.39 -17.01
CA ASN A 457 -4.98 -10.80 -18.03
C ASN A 457 -3.61 -10.11 -17.87
N LEU A 458 -3.45 -9.15 -16.95
CA LEU A 458 -2.20 -8.39 -16.79
C LEU A 458 -1.03 -9.27 -16.33
N ASN A 459 -0.01 -9.49 -17.18
CA ASN A 459 1.18 -10.27 -16.81
C ASN A 459 2.26 -9.42 -16.12
N ILE A 460 2.26 -9.44 -14.78
CA ILE A 460 3.29 -8.78 -13.95
C ILE A 460 4.70 -9.27 -14.27
N GLY A 461 4.87 -10.54 -14.65
CA GLY A 461 6.18 -11.13 -14.99
C GLY A 461 6.76 -10.70 -16.34
N GLU A 462 5.99 -10.01 -17.18
CA GLU A 462 6.47 -9.31 -18.38
C GLU A 462 6.74 -7.83 -18.07
N LEU A 463 5.90 -7.20 -17.24
CA LEU A 463 6.08 -5.81 -16.84
C LEU A 463 7.32 -5.58 -15.96
N MET A 464 7.75 -6.58 -15.18
CA MET A 464 9.01 -6.55 -14.43
C MET A 464 10.28 -6.77 -15.29
N LYS A 465 10.15 -7.01 -16.59
CA LYS A 465 11.29 -7.22 -17.52
C LYS A 465 11.57 -6.03 -18.44
N LYS A 466 10.87 -4.92 -18.22
CA LYS A 466 11.01 -3.65 -18.93
C LYS A 466 11.50 -2.58 -17.96
#